data_AF-A0A5C9CX02-F1
#
_entry.id   AF-A0A5C9CX02-F1
#
_cell.length_a   1.000
_cell.length_b   1.000
_cell.length_c   1.000
_cell.angle_alpha   90.00
_cell.angle_beta   90.00
_cell.angle_gamma   90.00
#
_symmetry.space_group_name_H-M   'P 1'
#
loop_
_entity.id
_entity.type
_entity.pdbx_description
1 polymer ?
#
loop_
_entity_poly.entity_id
_entity_poly.type
_entity_poly.pdbx_seq_one_letter_code
_entity_poly.pdbx_strand_id
1 'polypeptide(L)'
;MDEPDFIEIDQLRVGQYVYLDLKWFDHPFAFSQFKIQNNEQIRVIKSLGLKRLRCNAELSDPAAYPVLGQTVLPEPVKVESEDQSEFLAAMAEKRAIMAQMALRKAAVERIESAFADTAQVIRDIDCANA
;
A
#
# COMPACT_ATOMS: atom_id res chain seq x y z
N MET A 1 8.81 15.13 23.58
CA MET A 1 9.84 15.28 22.53
C MET A 1 10.07 13.89 22.02
N ASP A 2 9.22 13.43 21.09
CA ASP A 2 9.32 12.08 20.53
C ASP A 2 10.45 12.11 19.50
N GLU A 3 11.64 11.76 19.95
CA GLU A 3 12.80 11.62 19.07
C GLU A 3 12.55 10.38 18.21
N PRO A 4 12.48 10.51 16.87
CA PRO A 4 12.24 9.37 16.03
C PRO A 4 13.46 8.46 16.09
N ASP A 5 13.31 7.31 16.74
CA ASP A 5 14.34 6.27 16.75
C ASP A 5 14.55 5.81 15.31
N PHE A 6 15.75 6.04 14.77
CA PHE A 6 16.14 5.52 13.47
C PHE A 6 16.88 4.21 13.68
N ILE A 7 16.39 3.13 13.08
CA ILE A 7 17.04 1.82 13.10
C ILE A 7 17.57 1.47 11.72
N GLU A 8 18.72 0.79 11.69
CA GLU A 8 19.24 0.22 10.46
C GLU A 8 18.39 -0.96 10.01
N ILE A 9 18.24 -1.09 8.69
CA ILE A 9 17.44 -2.13 8.05
C ILE A 9 17.97 -3.54 8.39
N ASP A 10 19.26 -3.67 8.69
CA ASP A 10 19.84 -4.96 9.06
C ASP A 10 19.49 -5.39 10.50
N GLN A 11 19.12 -4.44 11.35
CA GLN A 11 18.70 -4.68 12.74
C GLN A 11 17.19 -4.84 12.90
N LEU A 12 16.43 -4.78 11.79
CA LEU A 12 15.00 -5.04 11.79
C LEU A 12 14.71 -6.46 12.27
N ARG A 13 13.71 -6.59 13.13
CA ARG A 13 13.21 -7.85 13.66
C ARG A 13 11.69 -7.86 13.64
N VAL A 14 11.14 -9.06 13.63
CA VAL A 14 9.72 -9.30 13.84
C VAL A 14 9.33 -8.75 15.22
N GLY A 15 8.18 -8.08 15.29
CA GLY A 15 7.66 -7.41 16.49
C GLY A 15 7.92 -5.90 16.53
N GLN A 16 8.80 -5.38 15.68
CA GLN A 16 9.11 -3.95 15.65
C GLN A 16 8.06 -3.14 14.87
N TYR A 17 7.71 -1.97 15.39
CA TYR A 17 6.84 -1.00 14.71
C TYR A 17 7.69 -0.03 13.89
N VAL A 18 7.43 0.02 12.58
CA VAL A 18 8.25 0.77 11.63
C VAL A 18 7.42 1.73 10.79
N TYR A 19 8.03 2.84 10.41
CA TYR A 19 7.52 3.85 9.49
C TYR A 19 8.44 3.90 8.26
N LEU A 20 7.83 3.65 7.10
CA LEU A 20 8.44 3.80 5.78
C LEU A 20 8.14 5.22 5.27
N ASP A 21 9.16 6.08 5.22
CA ASP A 21 9.09 7.41 4.61
C ASP A 21 9.23 7.34 3.06
N LEU A 22 8.75 6.27 2.44
CA LEU A 22 8.77 6.05 1.00
C LEU A 22 7.44 6.43 0.36
N LYS A 23 7.45 6.66 -0.96
CA LYS A 23 6.21 6.78 -1.73
C LYS A 23 5.54 5.42 -1.77
N TRP A 24 4.22 5.37 -1.58
CA TRP A 24 3.44 4.14 -1.54
C TRP A 24 3.55 3.24 -2.79
N PHE A 25 4.01 3.78 -3.92
CA PHE A 25 4.30 3.00 -5.14
C PHE A 25 5.63 2.26 -5.10
N ASP A 26 6.56 2.64 -4.23
CA ASP A 26 7.88 2.01 -4.14
C ASP A 26 7.84 0.74 -3.27
N HIS A 27 6.77 0.47 -2.52
CA HIS A 27 6.67 -0.70 -1.65
C HIS A 27 5.31 -1.43 -1.76
N PRO A 28 5.28 -2.78 -1.70
CA PRO A 28 4.05 -3.57 -1.80
C PRO A 28 3.28 -3.65 -0.46
N PHE A 29 3.29 -2.59 0.34
CA PHE A 29 2.57 -2.53 1.63
C PHE A 29 1.41 -1.54 1.55
N ALA A 30 0.25 -1.92 2.12
CA ALA A 30 -0.95 -1.07 2.12
C ALA A 30 -0.79 0.21 2.96
N PHE A 31 0.07 0.18 3.98
CA PHE A 31 0.32 1.28 4.90
C PHE A 31 1.81 1.57 4.99
N SER A 32 2.16 2.85 5.17
CA SER A 32 3.53 3.29 5.45
C SER A 32 3.96 3.04 6.89
N GLN A 33 3.02 2.74 7.80
CA GLN A 33 3.28 2.39 9.18
C GLN A 33 2.69 1.03 9.51
N PHE A 34 3.50 0.11 9.99
CA PHE A 34 3.02 -1.22 10.37
C PHE A 34 3.98 -1.90 11.35
N LYS A 35 3.45 -2.89 12.08
CA LYS A 35 4.25 -3.80 12.89
C LYS A 35 4.72 -4.97 12.03
N ILE A 36 6.01 -5.28 12.08
CA ILE A 36 6.58 -6.42 11.36
C ILE A 36 6.10 -7.71 12.01
N GLN A 37 5.37 -8.53 11.28
CA GLN A 37 4.85 -9.81 11.77
C GLN A 37 5.68 -11.01 11.28
N ASN A 38 6.32 -10.87 10.12
CA ASN A 38 6.95 -12.01 9.42
C ASN A 38 8.34 -11.63 8.91
N ASN A 39 9.23 -12.61 8.77
CA ASN A 39 10.54 -12.41 8.14
C ASN A 39 10.45 -12.04 6.65
N GLU A 40 9.36 -12.40 5.96
CA GLU A 40 9.15 -11.99 4.56
C GLU A 40 9.00 -10.49 4.41
N GLN A 41 8.31 -9.83 5.35
CA GLN A 41 8.16 -8.37 5.35
C GLN A 41 9.53 -7.69 5.48
N ILE A 42 10.42 -8.24 6.31
CA ILE A 42 11.81 -7.76 6.44
C ILE A 42 12.58 -7.92 5.12
N ARG A 43 12.42 -9.06 4.42
CA ARG A 43 13.05 -9.28 3.11
C ARG A 43 12.57 -8.27 2.07
N VAL A 44 11.27 -8.01 2.02
CA VAL A 44 10.70 -6.98 1.15
C VAL A 44 11.30 -5.62 1.48
N ILE A 45 11.34 -5.23 2.77
CA ILE A 45 11.95 -3.96 3.19
C ILE A 45 13.45 -3.89 2.80
N LYS A 46 14.20 -4.98 2.95
CA LYS A 46 15.61 -5.07 2.52
C LYS A 46 15.75 -4.90 1.00
N SER A 47 14.82 -5.43 0.21
CA SER A 47 14.82 -5.31 -1.26
C SER A 47 14.57 -3.88 -1.76
N LEU A 48 13.96 -3.01 -0.93
CA LEU A 48 13.76 -1.60 -1.23
C LEU A 48 15.07 -0.80 -1.25
N GLY A 49 16.19 -1.37 -0.75
CA GLY A 49 17.50 -0.70 -0.75
C GLY A 49 17.61 0.47 0.22
N LEU A 50 16.72 0.55 1.21
CA LEU A 50 16.80 1.53 2.29
C LEU A 50 18.01 1.22 3.20
N LYS A 51 18.63 2.27 3.75
CA LYS A 51 19.73 2.14 4.72
C LYS A 51 19.25 2.15 6.18
N ARG A 52 18.31 3.06 6.47
CA ARG A 52 17.73 3.30 7.79
C ARG A 52 16.28 3.67 7.64
N LEU A 53 15.47 3.32 8.63
CA LEU A 53 14.06 3.69 8.70
C LEU A 53 13.69 4.15 10.10
N ARG A 54 12.57 4.84 10.22
CA ARG A 54 12.04 5.29 11.52
C ARG A 54 11.32 4.11 12.18
N CYS A 55 11.67 3.81 13.42
CA CYS A 55 10.94 2.89 14.27
C CYS A 55 10.37 3.63 15.48
N ASN A 56 9.37 3.04 16.11
CA ASN A 56 8.90 3.49 17.42
C ASN A 56 9.06 2.35 18.41
N ALA A 57 9.95 2.57 19.40
CA ALA A 57 10.26 1.60 20.43
C ALA A 57 9.12 1.43 21.46
N GLU A 58 8.29 2.47 21.70
CA GLU A 58 7.14 2.40 22.62
C GLU A 58 6.02 1.49 22.10
N LEU A 59 5.87 1.39 20.79
CA LEU A 59 4.91 0.50 20.11
C LEU A 59 5.54 -0.84 19.69
N SER A 60 6.87 -0.94 19.75
CA SER A 60 7.61 -2.15 19.42
C SER A 60 7.46 -3.16 20.55
N ASP A 61 7.04 -4.37 20.20
CA ASP A 61 6.83 -5.44 21.18
C ASP A 61 8.17 -6.18 21.41
N PRO A 62 8.82 -6.06 22.58
CA PRO A 62 10.14 -6.65 22.83
C PRO A 62 10.10 -8.17 23.07
N ALA A 63 8.94 -8.82 22.92
CA ALA A 63 8.67 -10.15 23.43
C ALA A 63 8.58 -11.28 22.38
N ALA A 64 9.18 -11.16 21.19
CA ALA A 64 9.33 -12.30 20.27
C ALA A 64 10.67 -13.04 20.49
N TYR A 65 10.95 -13.43 21.73
CA TYR A 65 11.93 -14.47 22.01
C TYR A 65 11.38 -15.80 21.44
N PRO A 66 12.13 -16.56 20.64
CA PRO A 66 11.68 -17.87 20.20
C PRO A 66 11.78 -18.80 21.42
N VAL A 67 10.64 -19.15 22.02
CA VAL A 67 10.58 -20.37 22.82
C VAL A 67 10.68 -21.52 21.82
N LEU A 68 11.91 -22.01 21.65
CA LEU A 68 12.16 -23.27 20.98
C LEU A 68 11.49 -24.39 21.78
N GLY A 69 10.52 -25.03 21.16
CA GLY A 69 10.13 -26.42 21.45
C GLY A 69 8.88 -26.58 22.29
N GLN A 70 7.73 -26.79 21.63
CA GLN A 70 6.81 -27.85 22.03
C GLN A 70 6.30 -28.58 20.80
N THR A 71 6.77 -29.81 20.68
CA THR A 71 6.27 -30.87 19.81
C THR A 71 4.88 -31.29 20.29
N VAL A 72 3.81 -30.93 19.59
CA VAL A 72 2.57 -31.73 19.53
C VAL A 72 1.89 -31.51 18.17
N LEU A 73 1.73 -32.60 17.42
CA LEU A 73 0.87 -32.74 16.24
C LEU A 73 -0.46 -33.37 16.71
N PRO A 74 -1.60 -33.26 16.01
CA PRO A 74 -2.24 -32.11 15.34
C PRO A 74 -3.64 -31.83 15.93
N GLU A 75 -4.03 -30.56 16.06
CA GLU A 75 -5.44 -30.15 16.03
C GLU A 75 -5.63 -29.14 14.90
N PRO A 76 -6.71 -29.25 14.09
CA PRO A 76 -6.91 -28.42 12.92
C PRO A 76 -7.40 -27.04 13.38
N VAL A 77 -6.46 -26.17 13.75
CA VAL A 77 -6.79 -24.77 14.03
C VAL A 77 -6.95 -24.06 12.69
N LYS A 78 -8.22 -23.91 12.37
CA LYS A 78 -8.85 -23.07 11.36
C LYS A 78 -8.37 -21.62 11.51
N VAL A 79 -7.28 -21.23 10.83
CA VAL A 79 -6.78 -19.82 10.81
C VAL A 79 -6.57 -19.28 9.38
N GLU A 80 -6.76 -20.09 8.34
CA GLU A 80 -6.57 -19.65 6.95
C GLU A 80 -7.77 -18.89 6.33
N SER A 81 -8.90 -18.77 7.03
CA SER A 81 -10.12 -18.19 6.44
C SER A 81 -10.29 -16.68 6.60
N GLU A 82 -9.67 -16.07 7.62
CA GLU A 82 -9.89 -14.64 7.93
C GLU A 82 -9.04 -13.74 7.04
N ASP A 83 -7.77 -14.08 6.82
CA ASP A 83 -6.84 -13.34 5.95
C ASP A 83 -7.30 -13.37 4.46
N GLN A 84 -7.86 -14.50 4.02
CA GLN A 84 -8.46 -14.63 2.69
C GLN A 84 -9.76 -13.84 2.56
N SER A 85 -10.58 -13.78 3.61
CA SER A 85 -11.81 -12.99 3.64
C SER A 85 -11.53 -11.49 3.61
N GLU A 86 -10.53 -11.03 4.36
CA GLU A 86 -10.09 -9.63 4.38
C GLU A 86 -9.48 -9.21 3.03
N PHE A 87 -8.66 -10.08 2.41
CA PHE A 87 -8.12 -9.83 1.07
C PHE A 87 -9.22 -9.75 -0.01
N LEU A 88 -10.22 -10.64 0.05
CA LEU A 88 -11.37 -10.62 -0.86
C LEU A 88 -12.24 -9.37 -0.64
N ALA A 89 -12.45 -8.94 0.60
CA ALA A 89 -13.16 -7.71 0.95
C ALA A 89 -12.43 -6.46 0.46
N ALA A 90 -11.11 -6.37 0.66
CA ALA A 90 -10.28 -5.29 0.16
C ALA A 90 -10.28 -5.22 -1.39
N MET A 91 -10.30 -6.37 -2.07
CA MET A 91 -10.40 -6.40 -3.53
C MET A 91 -11.79 -5.94 -4.02
N ALA A 92 -12.87 -6.26 -3.30
CA ALA A 92 -14.21 -5.78 -3.60
C ALA A 92 -14.32 -4.26 -3.41
N GLU A 93 -13.75 -3.72 -2.34
CA GLU A 93 -13.71 -2.28 -2.06
C GLU A 93 -12.94 -1.51 -3.15
N LYS A 94 -11.76 -2.02 -3.55
CA LYS A 94 -10.99 -1.45 -4.68
C LYS A 94 -11.80 -1.41 -5.98
N ARG A 95 -12.55 -2.47 -6.29
CA ARG A 95 -13.39 -2.52 -7.50
C ARG A 95 -14.50 -1.47 -7.45
N ALA A 96 -15.11 -1.26 -6.28
CA ALA A 96 -16.14 -0.23 -6.10
C ALA A 96 -15.59 1.18 -6.31
N ILE A 97 -14.41 1.48 -5.74
CA ILE A 97 -13.73 2.77 -5.93
C ILE A 97 -13.39 2.99 -7.42
N MET A 98 -12.85 1.97 -8.09
CA MET A 98 -12.52 2.05 -9.52
C MET A 98 -13.75 2.30 -10.40
N ALA A 99 -14.87 1.64 -10.11
CA ALA A 99 -16.12 1.85 -10.83
C ALA A 99 -16.63 3.29 -10.68
N GLN A 100 -16.54 3.87 -9.48
CA GLN A 100 -16.93 5.26 -9.24
C GLN A 100 -16.01 6.24 -9.98
N MET A 101 -14.70 5.97 -10.04
CA MET A 101 -13.76 6.77 -10.82
C MET A 101 -14.03 6.70 -12.33
N ALA A 102 -14.38 5.52 -12.86
CA ALA A 102 -14.70 5.35 -14.27
C ALA A 102 -15.93 6.17 -14.69
N LEU A 103 -16.97 6.19 -13.86
CA LEU A 103 -18.17 7.02 -14.08
C LEU A 103 -17.84 8.51 -14.12
N ARG A 104 -17.00 8.99 -13.19
CA ARG A 104 -16.58 10.40 -13.16
C ARG A 104 -15.78 10.77 -14.40
N LYS A 105 -14.86 9.91 -14.86
CA LYS A 105 -14.07 10.14 -16.08
C LYS A 105 -14.93 10.22 -17.34
N ALA A 106 -15.88 9.32 -17.52
CA ALA A 106 -16.76 9.31 -18.70
C ALA A 106 -17.65 10.56 -18.80
N ALA A 107 -18.00 11.18 -17.67
CA ALA A 107 -18.73 12.45 -17.68
C ALA A 107 -17.85 13.62 -18.15
N VAL A 108 -16.62 13.68 -17.66
CA VAL A 108 -15.63 14.71 -18.04
C VAL A 108 -15.28 14.59 -19.53
N GLU A 109 -14.99 13.38 -20.01
CA GLU A 109 -14.58 13.11 -21.40
C GLU A 109 -15.66 13.55 -22.42
N ARG A 110 -16.94 13.40 -22.09
CA ARG A 110 -18.04 13.89 -22.95
C ARG A 110 -18.07 15.41 -23.08
N ILE A 111 -17.77 16.13 -22.00
CA ILE A 111 -17.75 17.59 -22.03
C ILE A 111 -16.50 18.06 -22.78
N GLU A 112 -15.35 17.43 -22.52
CA GLU A 112 -14.09 17.76 -23.17
C GLU A 112 -14.14 17.53 -24.69
N SER A 113 -14.68 16.39 -25.15
CA SER A 113 -14.84 16.11 -26.58
C SER A 113 -15.80 17.08 -27.27
N ALA A 114 -16.98 17.35 -26.68
CA ALA A 114 -17.91 18.32 -27.25
C ALA A 114 -17.30 19.73 -27.36
N PHE A 115 -16.52 20.15 -26.36
CA PHE A 115 -15.81 21.43 -26.42
C PHE A 115 -14.71 21.43 -27.50
N ALA A 116 -13.90 20.37 -27.56
CA ALA A 116 -12.83 20.24 -28.55
C ALA A 116 -13.38 20.24 -29.99
N ASP A 117 -14.47 19.53 -30.25
CA ASP A 117 -15.13 19.48 -31.54
C ASP A 117 -15.62 20.88 -31.96
N THR A 118 -16.25 21.61 -31.03
CA THR A 118 -16.75 22.97 -31.31
C THR A 118 -15.60 23.92 -31.61
N ALA A 119 -14.51 23.85 -30.84
CA ALA A 119 -13.32 24.67 -31.07
C ALA A 119 -12.63 24.33 -32.41
N GLN A 120 -12.67 23.07 -32.84
CA GLN A 120 -12.16 22.65 -34.15
C GLN A 120 -12.99 23.25 -35.29
N VAL A 121 -14.33 23.19 -35.20
CA VAL A 121 -15.23 23.77 -36.22
C VAL A 121 -14.99 25.27 -36.40
N ILE A 122 -14.82 26.02 -35.31
CA ILE A 122 -14.54 27.46 -35.38
C ILE A 122 -13.19 27.71 -36.09
N ARG A 123 -12.15 26.94 -35.74
CA ARG A 123 -10.83 27.06 -36.38
C ARG A 123 -10.90 26.76 -37.88
N ASP A 124 -11.66 25.75 -38.29
CA ASP A 124 -11.80 25.38 -39.70
C ASP A 124 -12.52 26.47 -40.50
N ILE A 125 -13.51 27.15 -39.90
CA ILE A 125 -14.21 28.30 -40.52
C ILE A 125 -13.25 29.49 -40.67
N ASP A 126 -12.47 29.81 -39.65
CA ASP A 126 -11.50 30.90 -39.70
C ASP A 126 -10.41 30.64 -40.75
N CYS A 127 -9.96 29.39 -40.91
CA CYS A 127 -9.00 29.01 -41.95
C CYS A 127 -9.60 29.00 -43.37
N ALA A 128 -10.89 28.75 -43.54
CA ALA A 128 -11.54 28.74 -44.85
C ALA A 128 -11.85 30.16 -45.38
N ASN A 129 -11.91 31.16 -44.50
CA ASN A 129 -12.16 32.56 -44.83
C ASN A 129 -10.89 33.42 -44.95
N ALA A 130 -9.71 32.85 -44.76
CA ALA A 130 -8.39 33.49 -44.88
C ALA A 130 -7.70 33.10 -46.20
#